data_AF-A0A485J8T0-F1
#
_entry.id   AF-A0A485J8T0-F1
#
_cell.length_a   1.000
_cell.length_b   1.000
_cell.length_c   1.000
_cell.angle_alpha   90.00
_cell.angle_beta   90.00
_cell.angle_gamma   90.00
#
_symmetry.space_group_name_H-M   'P 1'
#
loop_
_entity.id
_entity.type
_entity.pdbx_description
1 polymer ?
#
loop_
_entity_poly.entity_id
_entity_poly.type
_entity_poly.pdbx_seq_one_letter_code
_entity_poly.pdbx_strand_id
1 'polypeptide(L)' 'MVVSRNLLRWHRLLQKARLAAPITDAQVRLALGFLRELEPDRQEINAFQIRYNALFQPEEGVFWLH' A
#
# COMPACT_ATOMS: atom_id res chain seq x y z
N MET A 1 -13.29 -10.26 -5.17
CA MET A 1 -12.40 -9.20 -5.71
C MET A 1 -11.15 -9.87 -6.26
N VAL A 2 -10.80 -9.70 -7.54
CA VAL A 2 -9.61 -10.36 -8.12
C VAL A 2 -8.37 -9.53 -7.78
N VAL A 3 -7.44 -10.10 -7.01
CA VAL A 3 -6.16 -9.45 -6.70
C VAL A 3 -5.25 -9.56 -7.91
N SER A 4 -4.71 -8.43 -8.40
CA SER A 4 -3.81 -8.45 -9.56
C SER A 4 -2.48 -9.14 -9.22
N ARG A 5 -1.93 -9.90 -10.16
CA ARG A 5 -0.65 -10.61 -10.00
C ARG A 5 0.52 -9.65 -9.66
N ASN A 6 0.48 -8.43 -10.20
CA ASN A 6 1.47 -7.39 -9.91
C ASN A 6 1.40 -6.96 -8.44
N LEU A 7 0.19 -6.70 -7.92
CA LEU A 7 0.01 -6.26 -6.54
C LEU A 7 0.48 -7.33 -5.54
N LEU A 8 0.14 -8.60 -5.80
CA LEU A 8 0.57 -9.72 -4.96
C LEU A 8 2.10 -9.89 -4.96
N ARG A 9 2.76 -9.67 -6.11
CA ARG A 9 4.22 -9.74 -6.23
C ARG A 9 4.89 -8.65 -5.40
N TRP A 10 4.45 -7.41 -5.50
CA TRP A 10 5.01 -6.29 -4.73
C TRP A 10 4.78 -6.46 -3.24
N HIS A 11 3.58 -6.87 -2.83
CA HIS A 11 3.27 -7.13 -1.43
C HIS A 11 4.22 -8.19 -0.83
N ARG A 12 4.42 -9.33 -1.52
CA ARG A 12 5.36 -10.37 -1.07
C ARG A 12 6.81 -9.88 -0.99
N LEU A 13 7.22 -9.00 -1.89
CA LEU A 13 8.56 -8.41 -1.86
C LEU A 13 8.72 -7.52 -0.62
N LEU A 14 7.73 -6.68 -0.32
CA LEU A 14 7.71 -5.85 0.88
C LEU A 14 7.65 -6.70 2.16
N GLN A 15 6.92 -7.81 2.16
CA GLN A 15 6.86 -8.75 3.30
C GLN A 15 8.23 -9.33 3.61
N LYS A 16 8.96 -9.80 2.58
CA LYS A 16 10.32 -10.32 2.74
C LYS A 16 11.28 -9.28 3.31
N ALA A 17 11.08 -8.00 2.99
CA ALA A 17 11.85 -6.90 3.52
C ALA A 17 11.38 -6.42 4.92
N ARG A 18 10.34 -7.04 5.50
CA ARG A 18 9.65 -6.58 6.72
C ARG A 18 9.09 -5.15 6.63
N LEU A 19 8.72 -4.75 5.42
CA LEU A 19 8.15 -3.44 5.10
C LEU A 19 6.67 -3.51 4.70
N ALA A 20 6.07 -4.70 4.72
CA ALA A 20 4.64 -4.89 4.41
C ALA A 20 3.73 -4.46 5.57
N ALA A 21 3.83 -3.18 5.92
CA ALA A 21 2.85 -2.50 6.75
C ALA A 21 1.69 -1.98 5.87
N PRO A 22 0.54 -1.64 6.48
CA PRO A 22 -0.49 -0.86 5.81
C PRO A 22 0.12 0.41 5.19
N ILE A 23 -0.31 0.77 3.98
CA ILE A 23 0.06 2.04 3.37
C ILE A 23 -0.57 3.16 4.18
N THR A 24 0.26 4.08 4.66
CA THR A 24 -0.16 5.20 5.51
C THR A 24 -0.42 6.47 4.71
N ASP A 25 -1.18 7.41 5.28
CA ASP A 25 -1.43 8.71 4.64
C ASP A 25 -0.14 9.51 4.44
N ALA A 26 0.86 9.31 5.31
CA ALA A 26 2.17 9.91 5.15
C ALA A 26 2.87 9.40 3.87
N GLN A 27 2.80 8.09 3.60
CA GLN A 27 3.33 7.52 2.36
C GLN A 27 2.55 7.98 1.13
N VAL A 28 1.24 8.16 1.22
CA VAL A 28 0.44 8.75 0.14
C VAL A 28 0.89 10.18 -0.17
N ARG A 29 1.10 11.01 0.86
CA ARG A 29 1.62 12.39 0.67
C ARG A 29 3.02 12.39 0.05
N LEU A 30 3.90 11.49 0.49
CA LEU A 30 5.23 11.35 -0.11
C LEU A 30 5.12 10.95 -1.59
N ALA A 31 4.26 9.98 -1.93
CA ALA A 31 4.06 9.55 -3.32
C ALA A 31 3.53 10.69 -4.19
N LEU A 32 2.56 11.47 -3.72
CA LEU A 32 2.05 12.65 -4.43
C LEU A 32 3.15 13.69 -4.67
N GLY A 33 4.03 13.91 -3.70
CA GLY A 33 5.17 14.82 -3.84
C GLY A 33 6.23 14.30 -4.82
N PHE A 34 6.59 13.02 -4.72
CA PHE A 34 7.58 12.39 -5.59
C PHE A 34 7.10 12.28 -7.04
N LEU A 35 5.80 12.08 -7.25
CA LEU A 35 5.21 11.90 -8.58
C LEU A 35 4.61 13.18 -9.15
N ARG A 36 4.87 14.36 -8.57
CA ARG A 36 4.19 15.62 -8.96
C ARG A 36 4.21 15.91 -10.46
N GLU A 37 5.30 15.56 -11.14
CA GLU A 37 5.50 15.81 -12.58
C GLU A 37 4.58 14.96 -13.46
N LEU A 38 4.03 13.88 -12.91
CA LEU A 38 3.04 13.03 -13.57
C LEU A 38 1.61 13.48 -13.28
N GLU A 39 1.43 14.55 -12.50
CA GLU A 39 0.14 15.10 -12.07
C GLU A 39 -0.85 14.02 -11.58
N PRO A 40 -0.44 13.18 -10.59
CA PRO A 40 -1.24 12.05 -10.17
C PRO A 40 -2.57 12.49 -9.55
N ASP A 41 -3.65 11.77 -9.89
CA ASP A 41 -4.94 11.99 -9.27
C ASP A 41 -4.90 11.59 -7.79
N ARG A 42 -5.12 12.58 -6.93
CA ARG A 42 -5.11 12.38 -5.48
C ARG A 42 -6.21 11.42 -5.01
N GLN A 43 -7.41 11.51 -5.58
CA GLN A 43 -8.51 10.62 -5.19
C GLN A 43 -8.21 9.18 -5.58
N GLU A 44 -7.64 8.95 -6.77
CA GLU A 44 -7.26 7.61 -7.20
C GLU A 44 -6.19 6.97 -6.30
N ILE A 45 -5.17 7.74 -5.89
CA ILE A 45 -4.13 7.24 -4.98
C ILE A 45 -4.70 6.92 -3.59
N ASN A 46 -5.59 7.76 -3.05
CA ASN A 46 -6.26 7.46 -1.78
C ASN A 46 -7.15 6.22 -1.89
N ALA A 47 -7.89 6.08 -2.99
CA ALA A 47 -8.71 4.91 -3.23
C ALA A 47 -7.86 3.64 -3.38
N PHE A 48 -6.67 3.74 -3.98
CA PHE A 48 -5.69 2.66 -4.04
C PHE A 48 -5.21 2.26 -2.64
N GLN A 49 -4.85 3.21 -1.78
CA GLN A 49 -4.45 2.95 -0.40
C GLN A 49 -5.52 2.14 0.35
N ILE A 50 -6.78 2.58 0.30
CA ILE A 50 -7.89 1.91 0.99
C ILE A 50 -8.04 0.48 0.48
N ARG A 51 -8.06 0.28 -0.84
CA ARG A 51 -8.20 -1.06 -1.44
C ARG A 51 -7.01 -1.96 -1.12
N TYR A 52 -5.78 -1.44 -1.18
CA TYR A 52 -4.58 -2.20 -0.85
C TYR A 52 -4.61 -2.64 0.61
N ASN A 53 -4.91 -1.71 1.52
CA ASN A 53 -4.99 -2.02 2.94
C ASN A 53 -6.09 -3.04 3.19
N ALA A 54 -7.30 -2.88 2.66
CA ALA A 54 -8.37 -3.87 2.82
C ALA A 54 -8.00 -5.28 2.29
N LEU A 55 -7.16 -5.37 1.24
CA LEU A 55 -6.71 -6.64 0.67
C LEU A 55 -5.62 -7.35 1.47
N PHE A 56 -4.80 -6.60 2.21
CA PHE A 56 -3.61 -7.12 2.89
C PHE A 56 -3.56 -6.81 4.38
N GLN A 57 -4.61 -6.19 4.92
CA GLN A 57 -4.77 -5.96 6.34
C GLN A 57 -4.91 -7.34 6.99
N PRO A 58 -4.06 -7.66 7.99
CA PRO A 58 -4.18 -8.92 8.69
C PRO A 58 -5.55 -9.00 9.35
N GLU A 59 -6.28 -10.09 9.11
CA GLU A 59 -7.47 -10.42 9.90
C GLU A 59 -7.00 -10.68 11.33
N GLU A 60 -7.31 -9.72 12.22
CA GLU A 60 -7.06 -9.73 13.66
C GLU A 60 -5.60 -9.91 14.13
N GLY A 61 -5.02 -8.83 14.68
CA GLY A 61 -4.14 -8.94 15.85
C GLY A 61 -2.67 -9.31 15.65
N VAL A 62 -2.14 -9.51 14.44
CA VAL A 62 -0.69 -9.74 14.29
C VAL A 62 0.08 -8.41 14.30
N PHE A 63 0.41 -7.96 15.52
CA PHE A 63 1.45 -6.98 15.77
C PHE A 63 2.80 -7.58 15.40
N TRP A 64 3.47 -7.07 14.37
CA TRP A 64 4.89 -7.33 14.20
C TRP A 64 5.67 -6.45 15.18
N LEU A 65 5.70 -6.84 16.46
CA LEU A 65 6.76 -6.46 17.39
C LEU A 65 7.91 -7.45 17.19
N HIS A 66 8.92 -7.11 16.39
CA HIS A 66 10.29 -7.64 16.46
C HIS A 66 11.28 -6.68 15.80
#